data_AF-A0A0F7LSZ5-F1
#
_entry.id   AF-A0A0F7LSZ5-F1
#
_cell.length_a   1.000
_cell.length_b   1.000
_cell.length_c   1.000
_cell.angle_alpha   90.00
_cell.angle_beta   90.00
_cell.angle_gamma   90.00
#
_symmetry.space_group_name_H-M   'P 1'
#
loop_
_entity.id
_entity.type
_entity.pdbx_description
1 polymer ?
#
loop_
_entity_poly.entity_id
_entity_poly.type
_entity_poly.pdbx_seq_one_letter_code
_entity_poly.pdbx_strand_id
1 'polypeptide(L)' 'MLKKVSTAVVLSPARNYAEIILDKNRHGETGTIFQEFKNGHYLPTDQIVAAEICRTQQQAKQKERRYADKAF' A
#
# COMPACT_ATOMS: atom_id res chain seq x y z
N MET A 1 16.27 -30.30 -18.55
CA MET A 1 15.24 -29.27 -18.78
C MET A 1 15.26 -28.31 -17.60
N LEU A 2 15.94 -27.17 -17.71
CA LEU A 2 16.06 -26.21 -16.60
C LEU A 2 14.78 -25.36 -16.50
N LYS A 3 14.09 -25.42 -15.36
CA LYS A 3 12.98 -24.52 -15.03
C LYS A 3 13.56 -23.11 -14.87
N LYS A 4 13.13 -22.16 -15.71
CA LYS A 4 13.40 -20.74 -15.51
C LYS A 4 12.81 -20.35 -14.16
N VAL A 5 13.68 -19.98 -13.21
CA VAL A 5 13.26 -19.32 -11.98
C VAL A 5 12.80 -17.93 -12.41
N SER A 6 11.49 -17.77 -12.59
CA SER A 6 10.87 -16.47 -12.80
C SER A 6 10.94 -15.72 -11.47
N THR A 7 12.05 -15.03 -11.24
CA THR A 7 12.19 -14.05 -10.15
C THR A 7 11.46 -12.77 -10.54
N ALA A 8 10.20 -12.89 -10.96
CA ALA A 8 9.27 -11.77 -10.86
C ALA A 8 8.90 -11.73 -9.37
N VAL A 9 9.69 -11.01 -8.57
CA VAL A 9 9.18 -10.56 -7.29
C VAL A 9 7.95 -9.74 -7.65
N VAL A 10 6.75 -10.30 -7.45
CA VAL A 10 5.50 -9.58 -7.68
C VAL A 10 5.48 -8.49 -6.62
N LEU A 11 6.10 -7.37 -6.97
CA LEU A 11 6.15 -6.24 -6.09
C LEU A 11 4.71 -5.72 -6.05
N SER A 12 4.06 -5.71 -4.88
CA SER A 12 2.73 -5.10 -4.74
C SER A 12 2.76 -3.72 -5.42
N PRO A 13 1.77 -3.35 -6.26
CA PRO A 13 1.75 -2.06 -6.95
C PRO A 13 1.90 -0.87 -5.98
N ALA A 14 1.49 -1.03 -4.72
CA ALA A 14 1.67 -0.03 -3.66
C ALA A 14 3.05 -0.02 -2.97
N ARG A 15 4.04 -0.83 -3.41
CA ARG A 15 5.33 -1.00 -2.70
C ARG A 15 6.05 0.31 -2.44
N ASN A 16 6.04 1.18 -3.44
CA ASN A 16 6.82 2.42 -3.41
C ASN A 16 6.07 3.55 -2.73
N TYR A 17 4.86 3.32 -2.20
CA TYR A 17 4.10 4.35 -1.51
C TYR A 17 4.11 4.12 -0.01
N ALA A 18 4.32 5.20 0.73
CA ALA A 18 4.11 5.27 2.16
C ALA A 18 2.81 6.02 2.47
N GLU A 19 2.04 5.48 3.41
CA GLU A 19 0.86 6.13 3.98
C GLU A 19 1.26 6.86 5.26
N ILE A 20 1.13 8.18 5.27
CA ILE A 20 1.35 9.02 6.45
C ILE A 20 -0.02 9.36 7.01
N ILE A 21 -0.36 8.74 8.15
CA ILE A 21 -1.66 8.90 8.81
C ILE A 21 -1.56 10.03 9.82
N LEU A 22 -2.25 11.12 9.54
CA LEU A 22 -2.41 12.25 10.45
C LEU A 22 -3.63 12.02 11.33
N ASP A 23 -3.44 11.29 12.42
CA ASP A 23 -4.53 10.97 13.35
C ASP A 23 -4.95 12.16 14.22
N LYS A 24 -4.03 13.10 14.47
CA LYS A 24 -4.29 14.30 15.27
C LYS A 24 -3.74 15.54 14.60
N ASN A 25 -4.63 16.50 14.34
CA ASN A 25 -4.31 17.84 13.87
C ASN A 25 -5.09 18.86 14.72
N ARG A 26 -4.41 19.80 15.38
CA ARG A 26 -5.04 20.71 16.36
C ARG A 26 -5.91 21.78 15.70
N HIS A 27 -5.56 22.19 14.48
CA HIS A 27 -6.14 23.37 13.83
C HIS A 27 -6.55 23.09 12.38
N GLY A 28 -6.64 21.82 11.99
CA GLY A 28 -6.95 21.43 10.63
C GLY A 28 -7.44 20.01 10.55
N GLU A 29 -7.50 19.51 9.33
CA GLU A 29 -8.06 18.19 9.05
C GLU A 29 -7.06 17.07 9.35
N THR A 30 -7.63 15.93 9.75
CA THR A 30 -6.93 14.64 9.81
C THR A 30 -7.07 13.94 8.46
N GLY A 31 -6.24 12.93 8.23
CA GLY A 31 -6.32 12.17 6.99
C GLY A 31 -5.06 11.39 6.67
N THR A 32 -5.02 10.86 5.46
CA THR A 32 -3.87 10.11 4.95
C THR A 32 -3.22 10.89 3.82
N ILE A 33 -1.91 11.09 3.94
CA ILE A 33 -1.07 11.66 2.90
C ILE A 33 -0.22 10.54 2.33
N PHE A 34 -0.15 10.44 1.01
CA PHE A 34 0.69 9.49 0.32
C PHE A 34 2.00 10.15 -0.08
N GLN A 35 3.12 9.46 0.09
CA GLN A 35 4.42 9.89 -0.44
C GLN A 35 5.11 8.70 -1.11
N GLU A 36 5.88 8.94 -2.17
CA GLU A 36 6.74 7.88 -2.70
C GLU A 36 7.91 7.68 -1.73
N PHE A 37 8.20 6.44 -1.37
CA PHE A 37 9.32 6.06 -0.53
C PHE A 37 10.37 5.34 -1.36
N LYS A 38 11.50 6.01 -1.58
CA LYS A 38 12.59 5.51 -2.44
C LYS A 38 13.93 5.81 -1.81
N ASN A 39 14.77 4.78 -1.70
CA ASN A 39 16.12 4.88 -1.14
C ASN A 39 16.19 5.57 0.24
N GLY A 40 15.18 5.36 1.09
CA GLY A 40 15.13 5.95 2.42
C GLY A 40 14.56 7.37 2.50
N HIS A 41 14.13 7.95 1.37
CA HIS A 41 13.58 9.30 1.30
C HIS A 41 12.11 9.30 0.91
N TYR A 42 11.36 10.26 1.48
CA TYR A 42 10.00 10.57 1.08
C TYR A 42 10.02 11.62 -0.03
N LEU A 43 9.30 11.34 -1.12
CA LEU A 43 9.20 12.20 -2.28
C LEU A 43 7.74 12.60 -2.52
N PRO A 44 7.48 13.81 -3.07
CA PRO A 44 6.15 14.21 -3.49
C PRO A 44 5.57 13.21 -4.50
N THR A 45 4.27 12.95 -4.40
CA THR A 45 3.53 12.12 -5.35
C THR A 45 2.13 12.68 -5.56
N ASP A 46 1.50 12.29 -6.67
CA ASP A 46 0.09 12.50 -6.90
C ASP A 46 -0.74 11.71 -5.85
N GLN A 47 -1.58 12.43 -5.11
CA GLN A 47 -2.36 11.85 -4.01
C GLN A 47 -3.49 10.95 -4.50
N ILE A 48 -4.11 11.29 -5.63
CA ILE A 48 -5.27 10.56 -6.16
C ILE A 48 -4.80 9.21 -6.68
N VAL A 49 -3.75 9.22 -7.50
CA VAL A 49 -3.18 8.00 -8.09
C VAL A 49 -2.64 7.08 -7.00
N ALA A 50 -1.89 7.62 -6.03
CA ALA A 50 -1.36 6.82 -4.93
C ALA A 50 -2.48 6.22 -4.06
N ALA A 51 -3.53 7.00 -3.77
CA ALA A 51 -4.68 6.51 -3.03
C ALA A 51 -5.39 5.35 -3.73
N GLU A 52 -5.60 5.43 -5.05
CA GLU A 52 -6.21 4.35 -5.83
C GLU A 52 -5.37 3.07 -5.84
N ILE A 53 -4.05 3.21 -6.00
CA ILE A 53 -3.11 2.08 -6.00
C ILE A 53 -3.09 1.41 -4.62
N CYS A 54 -2.97 2.17 -3.54
CA CYS A 54 -2.96 1.66 -2.17
C CYS A 54 -4.31 0.99 -1.82
N ARG A 55 -5.43 1.60 -2.21
CA ARG A 55 -6.78 1.04 -1.97
C ARG A 55 -6.96 -0.31 -2.67
N THR A 56 -6.58 -0.40 -3.95
CA THR A 56 -6.67 -1.65 -4.73
C THR A 56 -5.87 -2.77 -4.05
N GLN A 57 -4.67 -2.46 -3.54
CA GLN A 57 -3.83 -3.42 -2.84
C GLN A 57 -4.44 -3.89 -1.50
N GLN A 58 -5.06 -2.99 -0.74
CA GLN A 58 -5.71 -3.34 0.53
C GLN A 58 -6.91 -4.27 0.29
N GLN A 59 -7.73 -4.00 -0.73
CA GLN A 59 -8.86 -4.85 -1.11
C GLN A 59 -8.42 -6.26 -1.53
N ALA A 60 -7.30 -6.38 -2.28
CA ALA A 60 -6.72 -7.67 -2.63
C ALA A 60 -6.31 -8.46 -1.38
N LYS A 61 -5.65 -7.82 -0.40
CA LYS A 61 -5.24 -8.46 0.86
C LYS A 61 -6.41 -8.87 1.74
N GLN A 62 -7.52 -8.13 1.74
CA GLN A 62 -8.70 -8.46 2.56
C GLN A 62 -9.35 -9.77 2.10
N LYS A 63 -9.40 -10.02 0.80
CA LYS A 63 -9.92 -11.28 0.22
C LYS A 63 -9.06 -12.51 0.56
N GLU A 64 -7.79 -12.31 0.90
CA GLU A 64 -6.86 -13.40 1.23
C GLU A 64 -6.87 -13.81 2.71
N ARG A 65 -7.60 -13.11 3.60
CA ARG A 65 -7.64 -13.44 5.04
C ARG A 65 -8.45 -14.72 5.29
N ARG A 66 -7.78 -15.87 5.13
CA ARG A 66 -8.30 -17.25 5.33
C ARG A 66 -8.92 -17.56 6.70
N TYR A 67 -8.74 -16.71 7.70
CA TYR A 67 -9.26 -16.93 9.06
C TYR A 67 -10.57 -16.18 9.35
N ALA A 68 -11.06 -15.34 8.44
CA ALA A 68 -12.32 -14.62 8.63
C ALA A 68 -13.57 -15.52 8.48
N ASP A 69 -13.47 -16.63 7.74
CA ASP A 69 -14.59 -17.54 7.46
C ASP A 69 -14.81 -18.62 8.54
N LYS A 70 -13.96 -18.68 9.57
CA LYS A 70 -14.21 -19.54 10.73
C LYS A 70 -14.90 -18.74 11.81
N ALA A 71 -16.21 -18.55 11.64
CA ALA A 71 -17.09 -18.25 12.77
C ALA A 71 -17.05 -19.45 13.73
N PHE A 72 -16.82 -19.17 15.02
CA PHE A 72 -16.99 -20.15 16.09
C PHE A 72 -18.46 -20.39 16.38
#